data_AF-A0A3E1ESA6-F1
#
_entry.id   AF-A0A3E1ESA6-F1
#
_cell.length_a   1.000
_cell.length_b   1.000
_cell.length_c   1.000
_cell.angle_alpha   90.00
_cell.angle_beta   90.00
_cell.angle_gamma   90.00
#
_symmetry.space_group_name_H-M   'P 1'
#
loop_
_entity.id
_entity.type
_entity.pdbx_description
1 polymer ?
#
loop_
_entity_poly.entity_id
_entity_poly.type
_entity_poly.pdbx_seq_one_letter_code
_entity_poly.pdbx_strand_id
1 'polypeptide(L)'
;MVAWYPVSTAANGPGFVPGSNCTPTGRFRVWKKIGRGARMGTIFRSREAVGHWRGETCEEDLILSRILWLDGVDGANGNTRERYIYIHGTNQEERIGHPASHGCVRMTNRDVIDLFRRLPEGAEVVIEETAPGVFLPPLLL
;
A
#
# COMPACT_ATOMS: atom_id res chain seq x y z
N MET A 1 -7.07 1.22 19.60
CA MET A 1 -7.05 0.77 18.20
C MET A 1 -8.18 1.48 17.44
N VAL A 2 -7.92 2.06 16.26
CA VAL A 2 -8.85 3.03 15.63
C VAL A 2 -9.49 2.58 14.31
N ALA A 3 -8.89 1.61 13.60
CA ALA A 3 -9.44 1.00 12.38
C ALA A 3 -8.63 -0.26 11.99
N TRP A 4 -9.23 -1.14 11.18
CA TRP A 4 -8.57 -2.25 10.49
C TRP A 4 -9.01 -2.25 9.02
N TYR A 5 -8.09 -2.61 8.14
CA TYR A 5 -8.34 -2.70 6.72
C TYR A 5 -7.68 -3.97 6.15
N PRO A 6 -8.37 -4.73 5.29
CA PRO A 6 -7.72 -5.78 4.54
C PRO A 6 -6.76 -5.16 3.51
N VAL A 7 -5.67 -5.87 3.22
CA VAL A 7 -4.65 -5.43 2.26
C VAL A 7 -4.26 -6.57 1.33
N SER A 8 -3.58 -6.24 0.22
CA SER A 8 -2.93 -7.21 -0.66
C SER A 8 -1.45 -6.84 -0.81
N THR A 9 -0.58 -7.77 -0.45
CA THR A 9 0.89 -7.64 -0.55
C THR A 9 1.40 -8.37 -1.80
N ALA A 10 2.72 -8.43 -1.98
CA ALA A 10 3.34 -9.07 -3.13
C ALA A 10 2.98 -10.56 -3.27
N ALA A 11 2.69 -10.99 -4.49
CA ALA A 11 2.53 -12.42 -4.80
C ALA A 11 3.81 -13.24 -4.51
N ASN A 12 4.98 -12.61 -4.65
CA ASN A 12 6.28 -13.20 -4.36
C ASN A 12 6.62 -13.23 -2.85
N GLY A 13 5.74 -12.68 -2.00
CA GLY A 13 5.93 -12.63 -0.56
C GLY A 13 6.92 -11.54 -0.10
N PRO A 14 7.51 -11.72 1.10
CA PRO A 14 8.42 -10.76 1.73
C PRO A 14 9.77 -10.71 1.02
N GLY A 15 10.41 -9.53 0.94
CA GLY A 15 11.78 -9.46 0.42
C GLY A 15 12.34 -8.06 0.14
N PHE A 16 13.67 -8.00 0.11
CA PHE A 16 14.42 -6.74 0.11
C PHE A 16 15.19 -6.47 -1.19
N VAL A 17 15.36 -7.48 -2.05
CA VAL A 17 16.20 -7.38 -3.26
C VAL A 17 15.51 -6.48 -4.33
N PRO A 18 16.22 -5.48 -4.91
CA PRO A 18 15.69 -4.71 -6.04
C PRO A 18 15.25 -5.59 -7.20
N GLY A 19 14.11 -5.27 -7.83
CA GLY A 19 13.56 -6.05 -8.95
C GLY A 19 12.90 -7.39 -8.56
N SER A 20 12.92 -7.79 -7.27
CA SER A 20 12.32 -9.05 -6.82
C SER A 20 10.79 -9.09 -6.83
N ASN A 21 10.14 -7.93 -7.01
CA ASN A 21 8.70 -7.74 -6.84
C ASN A 21 8.14 -8.19 -5.47
N CYS A 22 9.00 -8.35 -4.46
CA CYS A 22 8.61 -8.72 -3.10
C CYS A 22 8.25 -7.48 -2.26
N THR A 23 7.36 -7.63 -1.27
CA THR A 23 7.05 -6.55 -0.31
C THR A 23 8.10 -6.53 0.80
N PRO A 24 8.83 -5.44 1.05
CA PRO A 24 9.75 -5.38 2.19
C PRO A 24 8.96 -5.35 3.51
N THR A 25 9.53 -5.96 4.56
CA THR A 25 8.99 -5.92 5.93
C THR A 25 9.85 -5.03 6.85
N GLY A 26 9.44 -4.87 8.10
CA GLY A 26 10.12 -4.06 9.12
C GLY A 26 9.45 -2.71 9.34
N ARG A 27 10.22 -1.75 9.85
CA ARG A 27 9.77 -0.39 10.18
C ARG A 27 9.97 0.56 9.00
N PHE A 28 8.99 1.45 8.83
CA PHE A 28 8.92 2.44 7.78
C PHE A 28 8.36 3.75 8.34
N ARG A 29 8.46 4.81 7.53
CA ARG A 29 7.71 6.05 7.72
C ARG A 29 6.97 6.42 6.45
N VAL A 30 5.80 7.05 6.60
CA VAL A 30 5.12 7.71 5.48
C VAL A 30 5.97 8.92 5.07
N TRP A 31 6.77 8.78 4.01
CA TRP A 31 7.64 9.84 3.53
C TRP A 31 6.85 10.96 2.84
N LYS A 32 5.94 10.59 1.95
CA LYS A 32 5.08 11.54 1.24
C LYS A 32 3.68 11.01 1.03
N LYS A 33 2.75 11.95 0.94
CA LYS A 33 1.33 11.72 0.70
C LYS A 33 0.89 12.40 -0.59
N ILE A 34 0.45 11.61 -1.56
CA ILE A 34 0.01 12.11 -2.86
C ILE A 34 -1.48 11.81 -3.08
N GLY A 35 -2.18 12.75 -3.72
CA GLY A 35 -3.60 12.63 -4.04
C GLY A 35 -4.56 13.30 -3.05
N ARG A 36 -4.09 14.23 -2.21
CA ARG A 36 -5.00 15.06 -1.39
C ARG A 36 -5.99 15.80 -2.30
N GLY A 37 -7.29 15.67 -2.00
CA GLY A 37 -8.36 16.30 -2.79
C GLY A 37 -8.66 15.61 -4.12
N ALA A 38 -7.85 14.64 -4.57
CA ALA A 38 -8.12 13.90 -5.79
C ALA A 38 -9.39 13.06 -5.65
N ARG A 39 -10.11 12.88 -6.77
CA ARG A 39 -11.31 12.06 -6.83
C ARG A 39 -10.96 10.59 -6.56
N MET A 40 -11.86 9.85 -5.93
CA MET A 40 -11.73 8.40 -5.82
C MET A 40 -11.65 7.78 -7.23
N GLY A 41 -10.68 6.90 -7.47
CA GLY A 41 -10.38 6.34 -8.78
C GLY A 41 -9.43 7.19 -9.65
N THR A 42 -8.89 8.31 -9.15
CA THR A 42 -7.83 9.04 -9.88
C THR A 42 -6.63 8.12 -10.12
N ILE A 43 -6.19 8.04 -11.36
CA ILE A 43 -5.04 7.24 -11.79
C ILE A 43 -3.77 8.06 -11.59
N PHE A 44 -2.77 7.46 -10.94
CA PHE A 44 -1.45 8.04 -10.79
C PHE A 44 -0.40 7.27 -11.58
N ARG A 45 0.36 7.98 -12.41
CA ARG A 45 1.57 7.45 -13.07
C ARG A 45 2.74 8.34 -12.72
N SER A 46 3.87 7.73 -12.35
CA SER A 46 5.02 8.49 -11.85
C SER A 46 4.67 9.49 -10.74
N ARG A 47 3.66 9.17 -9.92
CA ARG A 47 3.13 10.00 -8.81
C ARG A 47 2.37 11.27 -9.27
N GLU A 48 2.05 11.38 -10.55
CA GLU A 48 1.24 12.46 -11.11
C GLU A 48 -0.15 11.96 -11.51
N ALA A 49 -1.18 12.80 -11.31
CA ALA A 49 -2.54 12.47 -11.69
C ALA A 49 -2.68 12.56 -13.21
N VAL A 50 -3.07 11.45 -13.84
CA VAL A 50 -3.14 11.36 -15.32
C VAL A 50 -4.52 11.00 -15.85
N GLY A 51 -5.47 10.67 -14.99
CA GLY A 51 -6.79 10.28 -15.42
C GLY A 51 -7.69 9.80 -14.29
N HIS A 52 -8.79 9.17 -14.67
CA HIS A 52 -9.78 8.66 -13.74
C HIS A 52 -10.30 7.31 -14.23
N TRP A 53 -10.10 6.28 -13.41
CA TRP A 53 -10.64 4.95 -13.62
C TRP A 53 -12.10 4.91 -13.19
N ARG A 54 -12.96 4.36 -14.05
CA ARG A 54 -14.42 4.34 -13.90
C ARG A 54 -14.99 2.94 -13.67
N GLY A 55 -14.13 1.96 -13.42
CA GLY A 55 -14.52 0.56 -13.24
C GLY A 55 -14.39 -0.28 -14.50
N GLU A 56 -13.82 0.25 -15.57
CA GLU A 56 -13.50 -0.50 -16.78
C GLU A 56 -12.48 -1.60 -16.48
N THR A 57 -12.64 -2.76 -17.14
CA THR A 57 -11.66 -3.84 -17.09
C THR A 57 -10.35 -3.37 -17.74
N CYS A 58 -9.24 -3.49 -17.03
CA CYS A 58 -7.91 -3.26 -17.57
C CYS A 58 -6.90 -4.26 -17.00
N GLU A 59 -5.95 -4.70 -17.84
CA GLU A 59 -4.90 -5.63 -17.43
C GLU A 59 -3.79 -4.94 -16.61
N GLU A 60 -3.71 -3.62 -16.68
CA GLU A 60 -2.71 -2.84 -15.95
C GLU A 60 -2.97 -2.85 -14.44
N ASP A 61 -1.89 -2.90 -13.66
CA ASP A 61 -1.88 -2.72 -12.22
C ASP A 61 -1.89 -1.22 -11.87
N LEU A 62 -3.09 -0.63 -11.79
CA LEU A 62 -3.24 0.81 -11.61
C LEU A 62 -2.98 1.23 -10.16
N ILE A 63 -2.27 2.34 -9.99
CA ILE A 63 -2.16 3.06 -8.72
C ILE A 63 -3.27 4.10 -8.66
N LEU A 64 -4.22 3.90 -7.76
CA LEU A 64 -5.45 4.69 -7.70
C LEU A 64 -5.61 5.45 -6.39
N SER A 65 -6.40 6.52 -6.48
CA SER A 65 -6.96 7.32 -5.38
C SER A 65 -5.93 8.04 -4.52
N ARG A 66 -5.07 7.32 -3.80
CA ARG A 66 -4.07 7.89 -2.88
C ARG A 66 -2.79 7.09 -2.94
N ILE A 67 -1.68 7.75 -2.65
CA ILE A 67 -0.38 7.12 -2.45
C ILE A 67 0.17 7.56 -1.10
N LEU A 68 0.49 6.59 -0.24
CA LEU A 68 1.40 6.78 0.88
C LEU A 68 2.73 6.17 0.48
N TRP A 69 3.71 7.02 0.20
CA TRP A 69 5.04 6.57 -0.18
C TRP A 69 5.86 6.29 1.07
N LEU A 70 6.39 5.07 1.18
CA LEU A 70 7.13 4.62 2.34
C LEU A 70 8.63 4.87 2.19
N ASP A 71 9.26 5.24 3.31
CA ASP A 71 10.71 5.23 3.49
C ASP A 71 11.10 4.19 4.53
N GLY A 72 12.10 3.38 4.21
CA GLY A 72 12.57 2.31 5.06
C GLY A 72 13.40 2.85 6.21
N VAL A 73 13.07 2.45 7.44
CA VAL A 73 13.81 2.86 8.64
C VAL A 73 14.86 1.83 9.04
N ASP A 74 14.62 0.56 8.76
CA ASP A 74 15.54 -0.51 9.09
C ASP A 74 16.56 -0.70 7.97
N GLY A 75 17.79 -1.11 8.31
CA GLY A 75 18.87 -1.24 7.34
C GLY A 75 18.52 -2.14 6.14
N ALA A 76 17.77 -3.22 6.38
CA ALA A 76 17.35 -4.16 5.33
C ALA A 76 16.32 -3.56 4.34
N ASN A 77 15.48 -2.63 4.78
CA ASN A 77 14.43 -2.03 3.96
C ASN A 77 14.78 -0.61 3.48
N GLY A 78 16.00 -0.14 3.67
CA GLY A 78 16.43 1.22 3.29
C GLY A 78 16.27 1.55 1.80
N ASN A 79 16.21 0.55 0.92
CA ASN A 79 15.99 0.74 -0.53
C ASN A 79 14.52 0.91 -0.94
N THR A 80 13.58 0.98 0.02
CA THR A 80 12.13 1.00 -0.23
C THR A 80 11.68 2.15 -1.14
N ARG A 81 12.29 3.34 -1.02
CA ARG A 81 11.97 4.48 -1.88
C ARG A 81 12.36 4.26 -3.33
N GLU A 82 13.57 3.76 -3.55
CA GLU A 82 14.11 3.46 -4.89
C GLU A 82 13.32 2.35 -5.58
N ARG A 83 12.75 1.44 -4.78
CA ARG A 83 11.85 0.38 -5.22
C ARG A 83 10.40 0.81 -5.40
N TYR A 84 10.07 2.09 -5.19
CA TYR A 84 8.73 2.66 -5.39
C TYR A 84 7.62 1.91 -4.64
N ILE A 85 7.90 1.47 -3.42
CA ILE A 85 6.91 0.76 -2.60
C ILE A 85 5.94 1.75 -1.96
N TYR A 86 4.65 1.53 -2.20
CA TYR A 86 3.56 2.39 -1.73
C TYR A 86 2.49 1.60 -0.97
N ILE A 87 1.72 2.32 -0.15
CA ILE A 87 0.34 1.94 0.17
C ILE A 87 -0.59 2.73 -0.75
N HIS A 88 -1.42 2.05 -1.55
CA HIS A 88 -2.27 2.71 -2.54
C HIS A 88 -3.60 2.00 -2.80
N GLY A 89 -4.53 2.70 -3.47
CA GLY A 89 -5.78 2.10 -3.98
C GLY A 89 -5.54 1.36 -5.29
N THR A 90 -6.38 0.39 -5.64
CA THR A 90 -6.18 -0.46 -6.83
C THR A 90 -7.46 -0.65 -7.65
N ASN A 91 -7.31 -1.01 -8.92
CA ASN A 91 -8.40 -1.52 -9.78
C ASN A 91 -8.73 -3.00 -9.53
N GLN A 92 -7.89 -3.73 -8.78
CA GLN A 92 -8.06 -5.15 -8.47
C GLN A 92 -8.59 -5.35 -7.03
N GLU A 93 -9.67 -4.66 -6.66
CA GLU A 93 -10.21 -4.71 -5.29
C GLU A 93 -10.67 -6.12 -4.90
N GLU A 94 -11.06 -6.95 -5.86
CA GLU A 94 -11.43 -8.35 -5.69
C GLU A 94 -10.27 -9.24 -5.20
N ARG A 95 -9.02 -8.77 -5.33
CA ARG A 95 -7.82 -9.48 -4.83
C ARG A 95 -7.38 -9.04 -3.44
N ILE A 96 -8.02 -8.04 -2.85
CA ILE A 96 -7.72 -7.59 -1.49
C ILE A 96 -7.98 -8.73 -0.50
N GLY A 97 -7.07 -8.91 0.46
CA GLY A 97 -7.04 -10.05 1.38
C GLY A 97 -6.13 -11.20 0.93
N HIS A 98 -5.60 -11.15 -0.29
CA HIS A 98 -4.67 -12.17 -0.82
C HIS A 98 -3.39 -11.51 -1.36
N PRO A 99 -2.21 -12.17 -1.27
CA PRO A 99 -1.01 -11.70 -1.93
C PRO A 99 -1.18 -11.72 -3.46
N ALA A 100 -1.08 -10.57 -4.10
CA ALA A 100 -1.30 -10.43 -5.55
C ALA A 100 -0.51 -9.28 -6.19
N SER A 101 0.28 -8.53 -5.41
CA SER A 101 0.98 -7.34 -5.88
C SER A 101 2.38 -7.61 -6.43
N HIS A 102 2.98 -6.57 -7.00
CA HIS A 102 4.38 -6.56 -7.44
C HIS A 102 5.32 -5.85 -6.45
N GLY A 103 4.93 -5.80 -5.17
CA GLY A 103 5.73 -5.22 -4.09
C GLY A 103 4.98 -4.23 -3.22
N CYS A 104 4.07 -3.44 -3.80
CA CYS A 104 3.26 -2.47 -3.07
C CYS A 104 2.24 -3.13 -2.14
N VAL A 105 1.73 -2.36 -1.18
CA VAL A 105 0.61 -2.76 -0.34
C VAL A 105 -0.67 -2.13 -0.93
N ARG A 106 -1.53 -2.95 -1.50
CA ARG A 106 -2.79 -2.49 -2.08
C ARG A 106 -3.89 -2.50 -1.03
N MET A 107 -4.80 -1.53 -1.14
CA MET A 107 -6.04 -1.42 -0.38
C MET A 107 -7.19 -1.16 -1.35
N THR A 108 -8.44 -1.29 -0.88
CA THR A 108 -9.56 -0.70 -1.63
C THR A 108 -9.38 0.82 -1.73
N ASN A 109 -9.96 1.41 -2.78
CA ASN A 109 -9.94 2.85 -3.01
C ASN A 109 -10.58 3.61 -1.84
N ARG A 110 -11.65 3.06 -1.25
CA ARG A 110 -12.31 3.66 -0.08
C ARG A 110 -11.39 3.65 1.14
N ASP A 111 -10.74 2.52 1.41
CA ASP A 111 -9.94 2.33 2.62
C ASP A 111 -8.65 3.15 2.56
N VAL A 112 -7.97 3.21 1.41
CA VAL A 112 -6.76 4.05 1.29
C VAL A 112 -7.10 5.54 1.46
N ILE A 113 -8.27 5.99 1.00
CA ILE A 113 -8.71 7.37 1.20
C ILE A 113 -8.93 7.66 2.68
N ASP A 114 -9.49 6.69 3.42
CA ASP A 114 -9.70 6.81 4.86
C ASP A 114 -8.38 6.83 5.62
N LEU A 115 -7.50 5.86 5.36
CA LEU A 115 -6.16 5.78 5.94
C LEU A 115 -5.36 7.06 5.66
N PHE A 116 -5.41 7.56 4.42
CA PHE A 116 -4.74 8.79 4.02
C PHE A 116 -5.25 10.00 4.81
N ARG A 117 -6.52 10.07 5.18
CA ARG A 117 -7.02 11.18 6.01
C ARG A 117 -6.48 11.11 7.45
N ARG A 118 -6.20 9.92 7.95
CA ARG A 118 -5.78 9.67 9.34
C ARG A 118 -4.28 9.83 9.57
N LEU A 119 -3.44 9.37 8.64
CA LEU A 119 -1.99 9.38 8.84
C LEU A 119 -1.34 10.68 8.34
N PRO A 120 -0.52 11.38 9.13
CA PRO A 120 0.34 12.45 8.64
C PRO A 120 1.56 11.90 7.85
N GLU A 121 2.26 12.78 7.14
CA GLU A 121 3.64 12.48 6.73
C GLU A 121 4.51 12.36 7.99
N GLY A 122 5.49 11.46 7.95
CA GLY A 122 6.30 11.06 9.10
C GLY A 122 5.68 9.98 9.99
N ALA A 123 4.41 9.61 9.76
CA ALA A 123 3.76 8.54 10.52
C ALA A 123 4.54 7.21 10.40
N GLU A 124 4.75 6.54 11.53
CA GLU A 124 5.42 5.24 11.56
C GLU A 124 4.50 4.14 11.03
N VAL A 125 5.08 3.24 10.26
CA VAL A 125 4.40 2.09 9.66
C VAL A 125 5.25 0.86 9.92
N VAL A 126 4.62 -0.23 10.35
CA VAL A 126 5.28 -1.54 10.47
C VAL A 126 4.60 -2.48 9.47
N ILE A 127 5.39 -3.15 8.64
CA ILE A 127 4.92 -4.23 7.78
C ILE A 127 5.54 -5.51 8.31
N GLU A 128 4.70 -6.45 8.72
CA GLU A 128 5.12 -7.73 9.31
C GLU A 128 4.40 -8.89 8.63
N GLU A 129 5.06 -10.04 8.59
CA GLU A 129 4.40 -11.28 8.26
C GLU A 129 3.62 -11.77 9.46
N THR A 130 2.33 -12.02 9.25
CA THR A 130 1.52 -12.73 10.22
C THR A 130 1.52 -14.21 9.83
N ALA A 131 1.72 -15.09 10.82
CA ALA A 131 1.65 -16.52 10.59
C ALA A 131 0.27 -16.89 9.99
N PRO A 132 0.20 -17.85 9.06
CA PRO A 132 -1.07 -18.29 8.48
C PRO A 132 -2.05 -18.68 9.59
N GLY A 133 -3.25 -18.08 9.58
CA GLY A 133 -4.30 -18.38 10.56
C GLY A 133 -4.26 -17.58 11.87
N VAL A 134 -3.28 -16.68 12.06
CA VAL A 134 -3.33 -15.72 13.17
C VAL A 134 -4.10 -14.48 12.73
N PHE A 135 -5.42 -14.56 12.78
CA PHE A 135 -6.25 -13.37 12.94
C PHE A 135 -6.05 -12.94 14.40
N LEU A 136 -5.28 -11.88 14.67
CA LEU A 136 -5.29 -11.29 16.00
C LEU A 136 -6.61 -10.50 16.11
N PRO A 137 -7.67 -11.01 16.78
CA PRO A 137 -8.70 -10.08 17.22
C PRO A 137 -8.03 -9.04 18.11
N PRO A 138 -8.54 -7.79 18.15
CA PRO A 138 -8.04 -6.81 19.08
C PRO A 138 -8.00 -7.41 20.48
N LEU A 139 -6.83 -7.38 21.15
CA LEU A 139 -6.83 -7.46 22.60
C LEU A 139 -7.69 -6.29 23.09
N LEU A 140 -8.87 -6.61 23.62
CA LEU A 140 -9.66 -5.71 24.44
C LEU A 140 -8.79 -5.34 25.65
N LEU A 141 -8.27 -4.13 25.63
CA LEU A 141 -7.86 -3.36 26.80
C LEU A 141 -8.78 -2.14 26.89
#